data_AF-A0A316SE11-F1
#
_entry.id   AF-A0A316SE11-F1
#
_cell.length_a   1.000
_cell.length_b   1.000
_cell.length_c   1.000
_cell.angle_alpha   90.00
_cell.angle_beta   90.00
_cell.angle_gamma   90.00
#
_symmetry.space_group_name_H-M   'P 1'
#
loop_
_entity.id
_entity.type
_entity.pdbx_description
1 polymer ?
#
loop_
_entity_poly.entity_id
_entity_poly.type
_entity_poly.pdbx_seq_one_letter_code
_entity_poly.pdbx_strand_id
1 'polypeptide(L)'
;MPNLTNADYRKNSFEPRIAIVQLIFGIIYAFVTGVGVILAFKVYEATNEQPYMQYFFVVLFGVLACKSFWIFANTRIAQNTGVHTSATVENIVPTHGITIVEGMLHMPDNTTLPIESRFAGETVGHELKRVLEEVKSKKVPALLVNKDTKRPRGQFLIRTKAGHLDENFVNQLKNK
;
A
#
# COMPACT_ATOMS: atom_id res chain seq x y z
N MET A 1 -13.53 -25.51 -2.03
CA MET A 1 -12.36 -24.68 -1.69
C MET A 1 -12.49 -24.30 -0.23
N PRO A 2 -11.44 -24.37 0.61
CA PRO A 2 -11.54 -23.93 2.01
C PRO A 2 -12.04 -22.48 2.02
N ASN A 3 -13.00 -22.17 2.89
CA ASN A 3 -13.53 -20.81 3.06
C ASN A 3 -12.39 -19.92 3.56
N LEU A 4 -11.77 -19.20 2.63
CA LEU A 4 -10.74 -18.21 2.94
C LEU A 4 -11.37 -17.13 3.82
N THR A 5 -10.73 -16.81 4.93
CA THR A 5 -11.20 -15.73 5.80
C THR A 5 -10.69 -14.39 5.29
N ASN A 6 -11.39 -13.29 5.58
CA ASN A 6 -10.95 -11.94 5.19
C ASN A 6 -9.51 -11.62 5.69
N ALA A 7 -9.08 -12.27 6.78
CA ALA A 7 -7.72 -12.15 7.29
C ALA A 7 -6.66 -12.76 6.35
N ASP A 8 -7.00 -13.83 5.63
CA ASP A 8 -6.11 -14.51 4.69
C ASP A 8 -5.91 -13.67 3.42
N TYR A 9 -6.97 -13.02 2.92
CA TYR A 9 -6.88 -12.08 1.81
C TYR A 9 -6.02 -10.86 2.18
N ARG A 10 -6.26 -10.27 3.35
CA ARG A 10 -5.57 -9.05 3.80
C ARG A 10 -4.07 -9.25 4.06
N LYS A 11 -3.66 -10.42 4.55
CA LYS A 11 -2.25 -10.74 4.84
C LYS A 11 -1.37 -10.68 3.60
N ASN A 12 -1.94 -11.05 2.46
CA ASN A 12 -1.24 -11.13 1.17
C ASN A 12 -1.47 -9.87 0.32
N SER A 13 -2.27 -8.92 0.80
CA SER A 13 -2.46 -7.63 0.14
C SER A 13 -1.25 -6.71 0.27
N PHE A 14 -0.93 -6.04 -0.82
CA PHE A 14 0.02 -4.94 -0.84
C PHE A 14 -0.71 -3.60 -0.75
N GLU A 15 -0.45 -2.83 0.30
CA GLU A 15 -1.03 -1.50 0.52
C GLU A 15 0.02 -0.40 0.27
N PRO A 16 0.06 0.20 -0.93
CA PRO A 16 1.05 1.24 -1.26
C PRO A 16 0.86 2.53 -0.44
N ARG A 17 -0.33 2.75 0.11
CA ARG A 17 -0.64 3.90 0.99
C ARG A 17 0.26 3.94 2.23
N ILE A 18 0.68 2.77 2.75
CA ILE A 18 1.58 2.68 3.90
C ILE A 18 2.91 3.35 3.58
N ALA A 19 3.42 3.25 2.35
CA ALA A 19 4.67 3.89 1.96
C ALA A 19 4.59 5.42 2.10
N ILE A 20 3.52 6.04 1.61
CA ILE A 20 3.33 7.50 1.68
C ILE A 20 3.25 7.97 3.12
N VAL A 21 2.49 7.26 3.96
CA VAL A 21 2.39 7.56 5.40
C VAL A 21 3.75 7.46 6.08
N GLN A 22 4.55 6.43 5.76
CA GLN A 22 5.90 6.29 6.28
C GLN A 22 6.84 7.40 5.79
N LEU A 23 6.70 7.88 4.55
CA LEU A 23 7.45 9.03 4.06
C LEU A 23 7.13 10.30 4.88
N ILE A 24 5.85 10.56 5.13
CA ILE A 24 5.39 11.71 5.94
C ILE A 24 5.98 11.62 7.35
N PHE A 25 5.84 10.46 8.01
CA PHE A 25 6.42 10.26 9.35
C PHE A 25 7.95 10.39 9.34
N GLY A 26 8.64 9.87 8.33
CA GLY A 26 10.08 10.02 8.17
C GLY A 26 10.52 11.48 8.10
N ILE A 27 9.79 12.32 7.35
CA ILE A 27 10.03 13.76 7.26
C ILE A 27 9.81 14.44 8.62
N ILE A 28 8.72 14.12 9.32
CA ILE A 28 8.43 14.69 10.64
C ILE A 28 9.53 14.30 11.63
N TYR A 29 9.94 13.04 11.67
CA TYR A 29 11.01 12.58 12.58
C TYR A 29 12.35 13.23 12.26
N ALA A 30 12.69 13.40 10.97
CA ALA A 30 13.90 14.12 10.58
C ALA A 30 13.86 15.60 11.03
N PHE A 31 12.71 16.25 10.90
CA PHE A 31 12.51 17.62 11.38
C PHE A 31 12.67 17.73 12.91
N VAL A 32 12.02 16.86 13.66
CA VAL A 32 12.13 16.80 15.13
C VAL A 32 13.56 16.53 15.56
N THR A 33 14.28 15.66 14.85
CA THR A 33 15.70 15.38 15.08
C THR A 33 16.53 16.64 14.90
N GLY A 34 16.32 17.40 13.82
CA GLY A 34 17.01 18.68 13.58
C GLY A 34 16.75 19.71 14.69
N VAL A 35 15.49 19.86 15.11
CA VAL A 35 15.13 20.73 16.24
C VAL A 35 15.81 20.27 17.53
N GLY A 36 15.86 18.96 17.78
CA GLY A 36 16.54 18.37 18.93
C GLY A 36 18.04 18.66 18.96
N VAL A 37 18.71 18.63 17.80
CA VAL A 37 20.13 19.00 17.68
C VAL A 37 20.35 20.46 18.05
N ILE A 38 19.53 21.38 17.51
CA ILE A 38 19.63 22.82 17.83
C ILE A 38 19.39 23.07 19.32
N LEU A 39 18.41 22.39 19.92
CA LEU A 39 18.14 22.47 21.36
C LEU A 39 19.30 21.93 22.20
N ALA A 40 19.97 20.85 21.77
CA ALA A 40 21.13 20.33 22.45
C ALA A 40 22.25 21.38 22.53
N PHE A 41 22.57 22.03 21.40
CA PHE A 41 23.56 23.11 21.37
C PHE A 41 23.18 24.27 22.30
N LYS A 42 21.93 24.74 22.24
CA LYS A 42 21.46 25.84 23.10
C LYS A 42 21.52 25.52 24.59
N VAL A 43 21.19 24.29 24.98
CA VAL A 43 21.25 23.87 26.39
C VAL A 43 22.70 23.80 26.86
N TYR A 44 23.58 23.24 26.04
CA TYR A 44 25.01 23.19 26.35
C TYR A 44 25.61 24.60 26.51
N GLU A 45 25.31 25.53 25.58
CA GLU A 45 25.79 26.91 25.67
C GLU A 45 25.23 27.67 26.89
N ALA A 46 23.98 27.43 27.27
CA ALA A 46 23.33 28.16 28.35
C ALA A 46 23.67 27.62 29.75
N THR A 47 23.90 26.32 29.89
CA THR A 47 24.07 25.66 31.19
C THR A 47 25.46 25.11 31.44
N ASN A 48 26.31 25.00 30.40
CA ASN A 48 27.57 24.24 30.41
C ASN A 48 27.42 22.77 30.84
N GLU A 49 26.19 22.27 30.95
CA GLU A 49 25.90 20.86 31.23
C GLU A 49 25.68 20.08 29.94
N GLN A 50 26.04 18.81 29.97
CA GLN A 50 25.84 17.91 28.84
C GLN A 50 24.34 17.64 28.62
N PRO A 51 23.78 17.95 27.44
CA PRO A 51 22.34 17.86 27.17
C PRO A 51 21.91 16.42 26.84
N TYR A 52 22.09 15.50 27.79
CA TYR A 52 21.85 14.06 27.61
C TYR A 52 20.42 13.73 27.15
N MET A 53 19.42 14.45 27.68
CA MET A 53 18.02 14.30 27.28
C MET A 53 17.82 14.61 25.79
N GLN A 54 18.42 15.70 25.30
CA GLN A 54 18.31 16.12 23.91
C GLN A 54 19.04 15.12 23.00
N TYR A 55 20.22 14.63 23.40
CA TYR A 55 20.92 13.58 22.67
C TYR A 55 20.11 12.28 22.57
N PHE A 56 19.45 11.87 23.65
CA PHE A 56 18.57 10.70 23.64
C PHE A 56 17.42 10.87 22.63
N PHE A 57 16.74 12.02 22.63
CA PHE A 57 15.67 12.29 21.66
C PHE A 57 16.17 12.35 20.21
N VAL A 58 17.34 12.97 19.98
CA VAL A 58 17.96 13.02 18.65
C VAL A 58 18.23 11.60 18.12
N VAL A 59 18.81 10.73 18.95
CA VAL A 59 19.08 9.34 18.55
C VAL A 59 17.78 8.57 18.32
N LEU A 60 16.81 8.68 19.22
CA LEU A 60 15.51 8.00 19.11
C LEU A 60 14.77 8.39 17.82
N PHE A 61 14.61 9.70 17.58
CA PHE A 61 13.91 10.19 16.39
C PHE A 61 14.72 9.96 15.11
N GLY A 62 16.05 10.00 15.17
CA GLY A 62 16.92 9.65 14.05
C GLY A 62 16.72 8.20 13.60
N VAL A 63 16.71 7.24 14.55
CA VAL A 63 16.47 5.83 14.24
C VAL A 63 15.07 5.61 13.65
N LEU A 64 14.05 6.29 14.20
CA LEU A 64 12.69 6.23 13.67
C LEU A 64 12.60 6.80 12.24
N ALA A 65 13.26 7.93 11.97
CA ALA A 65 13.33 8.53 10.64
C ALA A 65 13.96 7.57 9.64
N CYS A 66 15.13 7.00 9.96
CA CYS A 66 15.81 6.02 9.12
C CYS A 66 14.93 4.81 8.82
N LYS A 67 14.24 4.25 9.84
CA LYS A 67 13.34 3.11 9.66
C LYS A 67 12.16 3.46 8.74
N SER A 68 11.57 4.64 8.90
CA SER A 68 10.47 5.11 8.05
C SER A 68 10.90 5.29 6.59
N PHE A 69 12.06 5.89 6.33
CA PHE A 69 12.60 5.99 4.97
C PHE A 69 12.96 4.63 4.37
N TRP A 70 13.50 3.71 5.17
CA TRP A 70 13.78 2.35 4.72
C TRP A 70 12.50 1.64 4.26
N ILE A 71 11.43 1.71 5.05
CA ILE A 71 10.14 1.09 4.69
C ILE A 71 9.59 1.71 3.41
N PHE A 72 9.66 3.04 3.27
CA PHE A 72 9.26 3.73 2.05
C PHE A 72 10.05 3.24 0.82
N ALA A 73 11.37 3.22 0.91
CA ALA A 73 12.25 2.80 -0.18
C ALA A 73 11.97 1.34 -0.59
N ASN A 74 11.90 0.43 0.38
CA ASN A 74 11.62 -0.98 0.12
C ASN A 74 10.24 -1.17 -0.53
N THR A 75 9.23 -0.46 -0.05
CA THR A 75 7.86 -0.54 -0.62
C THR A 75 7.83 0.01 -2.05
N ARG A 76 8.55 1.10 -2.34
CA ARG A 76 8.64 1.68 -3.68
C ARG A 76 9.39 0.78 -4.67
N ILE A 77 10.49 0.17 -4.22
CA ILE A 77 11.23 -0.83 -5.02
C ILE A 77 10.32 -2.02 -5.32
N ALA A 78 9.61 -2.54 -4.31
CA ALA A 78 8.70 -3.65 -4.45
C ALA A 78 7.57 -3.35 -5.46
N GLN A 79 7.04 -2.11 -5.46
CA GLN A 79 6.06 -1.68 -6.45
C GLN A 79 6.63 -1.59 -7.87
N ASN A 80 7.86 -1.05 -8.02
CA ASN A 80 8.50 -0.88 -9.32
C ASN A 80 9.01 -2.18 -9.95
N THR A 81 9.39 -3.15 -9.12
CA THR A 81 9.87 -4.49 -9.53
C THR A 81 8.75 -5.52 -9.61
N GLY A 82 7.50 -5.10 -9.37
CA GLY A 82 6.34 -5.98 -9.42
C GLY A 82 6.07 -6.51 -10.83
N VAL A 83 5.59 -7.74 -10.92
CA VAL A 83 5.20 -8.38 -12.18
C VAL A 83 3.72 -8.11 -12.44
N HIS A 84 3.42 -7.50 -13.59
CA HIS A 84 2.04 -7.31 -14.04
C HIS A 84 1.41 -8.66 -14.39
N THR A 85 0.29 -8.98 -13.74
CA THR A 85 -0.46 -10.22 -13.94
C THR A 85 -1.97 -9.92 -14.01
N SER A 86 -2.77 -10.97 -14.15
CA SER A 86 -4.22 -10.91 -14.02
C SER A 86 -4.67 -11.56 -12.71
N ALA A 87 -5.68 -10.98 -12.08
CA ALA A 87 -6.36 -11.56 -10.94
C ALA A 87 -7.84 -11.75 -11.26
N THR A 88 -8.41 -12.86 -10.77
CA THR A 88 -9.84 -13.13 -10.87
C THR A 88 -10.54 -12.53 -9.67
N VAL A 89 -11.51 -11.66 -9.92
CA VAL A 89 -12.34 -11.06 -8.86
C VAL A 89 -13.41 -12.07 -8.43
N GLU A 90 -13.43 -12.38 -7.14
CA GLU A 90 -14.40 -13.29 -6.54
C GLU A 90 -15.56 -12.54 -5.93
N ASN A 91 -15.26 -11.44 -5.22
CA ASN A 91 -16.25 -10.67 -4.49
C ASN A 91 -15.94 -9.17 -4.56
N ILE A 92 -17.01 -8.37 -4.64
CA ILE A 92 -16.95 -6.91 -4.61
C ILE A 92 -17.98 -6.45 -3.58
N VAL A 93 -17.48 -5.92 -2.47
CA VAL A 93 -18.29 -5.51 -1.32
C VAL A 93 -18.16 -3.99 -1.16
N PRO A 94 -19.16 -3.20 -1.58
CA PRO A 94 -19.27 -1.81 -1.18
C PRO A 94 -19.75 -1.75 0.28
N THR A 95 -19.03 -1.06 1.16
CA THR A 95 -19.43 -0.90 2.56
C THR A 95 -18.81 0.35 3.16
N HIS A 96 -19.59 1.11 3.95
CA HIS A 96 -19.10 2.26 4.74
C HIS A 96 -18.28 3.28 3.92
N GLY A 97 -18.71 3.60 2.70
CA GLY A 97 -18.03 4.58 1.85
C GLY A 97 -16.76 4.08 1.15
N ILE A 98 -16.43 2.79 1.26
CA ILE A 98 -15.31 2.14 0.56
C ILE A 98 -15.80 0.94 -0.25
N THR A 99 -15.06 0.62 -1.30
CA THR A 99 -15.25 -0.63 -2.05
C THR A 99 -14.10 -1.58 -1.74
N ILE A 100 -14.44 -2.76 -1.23
CA ILE A 100 -13.50 -3.87 -1.01
C ILE A 100 -13.63 -4.83 -2.19
N VAL A 101 -12.51 -5.10 -2.87
CA VAL A 101 -12.42 -6.07 -3.96
C VAL A 101 -11.55 -7.23 -3.50
N GLU A 102 -12.12 -8.42 -3.49
CA GLU A 102 -11.48 -9.67 -3.08
C GLU A 102 -11.34 -10.58 -4.30
N GLY A 103 -10.22 -11.29 -4.38
CA GLY A 103 -10.06 -12.29 -5.42
C GLY A 103 -8.72 -12.99 -5.40
N MET A 104 -8.48 -13.73 -6.48
CA MET A 104 -7.36 -14.64 -6.62
C MET A 104 -6.40 -14.15 -7.70
N LEU A 105 -5.19 -13.81 -7.29
CA LEU A 105 -4.11 -13.44 -8.18
C LEU A 105 -3.44 -14.69 -8.75
N HIS A 106 -3.29 -14.75 -10.07
CA HIS A 106 -2.62 -15.86 -10.73
C HIS A 106 -1.10 -15.65 -10.71
N MET A 107 -0.38 -16.57 -10.07
CA MET A 107 1.08 -16.59 -10.06
C MET A 107 1.62 -17.31 -11.31
N PRO A 108 2.86 -17.02 -11.74
CA PRO A 108 3.47 -17.65 -12.91
C PRO A 108 3.57 -19.18 -12.82
N ASP A 109 3.65 -19.72 -11.60
CA ASP A 109 3.76 -21.16 -11.34
C ASP A 109 2.39 -21.85 -11.27
N ASN A 110 1.36 -21.23 -11.85
CA ASN A 110 -0.03 -21.69 -11.94
C ASN A 110 -0.77 -21.83 -10.59
N THR A 111 -0.18 -21.36 -9.49
CA THR A 111 -0.80 -21.25 -8.17
C THR A 111 -1.56 -19.92 -8.01
N THR A 112 -2.54 -19.87 -7.10
CA THR A 112 -3.32 -18.66 -6.81
C THR A 112 -3.00 -18.06 -5.44
N LEU A 113 -2.95 -16.73 -5.36
CA LEU A 113 -2.76 -15.98 -4.12
C LEU A 113 -4.03 -15.17 -3.81
N PRO A 114 -4.69 -15.36 -2.65
CA PRO A 114 -5.84 -14.55 -2.27
C PRO A 114 -5.38 -13.13 -1.93
N ILE A 115 -6.01 -12.12 -2.51
CA ILE A 115 -5.70 -10.71 -2.29
C ILE A 115 -6.95 -9.86 -2.11
N GLU A 116 -6.84 -8.83 -1.28
CA GLU A 116 -7.85 -7.79 -1.06
C GLU A 116 -7.30 -6.43 -1.53
N SER A 117 -8.13 -5.58 -2.14
CA SER A 117 -7.81 -4.16 -2.37
C SER A 117 -8.98 -3.26 -2.01
N ARG A 118 -8.68 -2.11 -1.40
CA ARG A 118 -9.67 -1.17 -0.88
C ARG A 118 -9.62 0.17 -1.63
N PHE A 119 -10.72 0.51 -2.27
CA PHE A 119 -10.91 1.73 -3.04
C PHE A 119 -11.87 2.69 -2.33
N ALA A 120 -11.70 3.99 -2.57
CA ALA A 120 -12.58 5.01 -2.00
C ALA A 120 -13.85 5.14 -2.84
N GLY A 121 -15.01 5.25 -2.19
CA GLY A 121 -16.31 5.36 -2.83
C GLY A 121 -16.98 3.99 -3.05
N GLU A 122 -18.29 3.95 -2.82
CA GLU A 122 -19.12 2.76 -3.08
C GLU A 122 -19.49 2.64 -4.57
N THR A 123 -19.55 3.78 -5.28
CA THR A 123 -19.87 3.83 -6.71
C THR A 123 -18.89 3.00 -7.54
N VAL A 124 -17.61 3.00 -7.18
CA VAL A 124 -16.57 2.16 -7.81
C VAL A 124 -16.99 0.67 -7.82
N GLY A 125 -17.54 0.16 -6.72
CA GLY A 125 -17.96 -1.23 -6.61
C GLY A 125 -19.11 -1.58 -7.55
N HIS A 126 -20.09 -0.68 -7.67
CA HIS A 126 -21.22 -0.87 -8.58
C HIS A 126 -20.80 -0.78 -10.05
N GLU A 127 -19.97 0.20 -10.39
CA GLU A 127 -19.45 0.36 -11.75
C GLU A 127 -18.55 -0.82 -12.15
N LEU A 128 -17.74 -1.33 -11.22
CA LEU A 128 -16.86 -2.46 -11.48
C LEU A 128 -17.65 -3.73 -11.74
N LYS A 129 -18.68 -4.02 -10.93
CA LYS A 129 -19.59 -5.15 -11.17
C LYS A 129 -20.22 -5.05 -12.56
N ARG A 130 -20.78 -3.88 -12.89
CA ARG A 130 -21.41 -3.64 -14.19
C ARG A 130 -20.45 -3.88 -15.36
N VAL A 131 -19.23 -3.32 -15.32
CA VAL A 131 -18.25 -3.46 -16.40
C VAL A 131 -17.79 -4.92 -16.56
N LEU A 132 -17.57 -5.64 -15.46
CA LEU A 132 -17.18 -7.05 -15.52
C LEU A 132 -18.30 -7.94 -16.09
N GLU A 133 -19.55 -7.63 -15.81
CA GLU A 133 -20.73 -8.28 -16.41
C GLU A 133 -20.83 -7.96 -17.92
N GLU A 134 -20.64 -6.69 -18.31
CA GLU A 134 -20.66 -6.26 -19.73
C GLU A 134 -19.59 -6.99 -20.56
N VAL A 135 -18.37 -7.14 -20.01
CA VAL A 135 -17.24 -7.79 -20.70
C VAL A 135 -17.28 -9.33 -20.57
N LYS A 136 -18.21 -9.88 -19.77
CA LYS A 136 -18.31 -11.32 -19.46
C LYS A 136 -16.98 -11.92 -18.96
N SER A 137 -16.21 -11.12 -18.22
CA SER A 137 -14.90 -11.51 -17.69
C SER A 137 -14.78 -11.11 -16.23
N LYS A 138 -14.23 -12.01 -15.42
CA LYS A 138 -13.90 -11.73 -14.00
C LYS A 138 -12.44 -11.31 -13.81
N LYS A 139 -11.67 -11.16 -14.90
CA LYS A 139 -10.23 -10.89 -14.84
C LYS A 139 -9.97 -9.39 -14.81
N VAL A 140 -9.16 -8.98 -13.86
CA VAL A 140 -8.75 -7.59 -13.65
C VAL A 140 -7.22 -7.50 -13.61
N PRO A 141 -6.60 -6.43 -14.17
CA PRO A 141 -5.18 -6.21 -14.03
C PRO A 141 -4.74 -6.17 -12.57
N ALA A 142 -3.63 -6.84 -12.25
CA ALA A 142 -3.06 -6.89 -10.92
C ALA A 142 -1.54 -6.82 -10.96
N LEU A 143 -0.94 -6.53 -9.81
CA LEU A 143 0.50 -6.48 -9.61
C LEU A 143 0.88 -7.53 -8.58
N LEU A 144 1.77 -8.44 -8.95
CA LEU A 144 2.43 -9.36 -8.03
C LEU A 144 3.74 -8.72 -7.57
N VAL A 145 3.90 -8.58 -6.26
CA VAL A 145 5.04 -7.93 -5.63
C VAL A 145 5.80 -8.96 -4.80
N ASN A 146 7.13 -8.84 -4.77
CA ASN A 146 8.03 -9.72 -4.01
C ASN A 146 7.87 -11.21 -4.37
N LYS A 147 7.68 -11.53 -5.65
CA LYS A 147 7.50 -12.90 -6.17
C LYS A 147 8.55 -13.88 -5.63
N ASP A 148 9.81 -13.48 -5.62
CA ASP A 148 10.95 -14.36 -5.27
C ASP A 148 11.21 -14.46 -3.76
N THR A 149 10.32 -13.88 -2.93
CA THR A 149 10.46 -13.90 -1.48
C THR A 149 9.51 -14.90 -0.82
N LYS A 150 9.79 -15.26 0.44
CA LYS A 150 8.91 -16.13 1.26
C LYS A 150 7.52 -15.55 1.55
N ARG A 151 7.24 -14.30 1.16
CA ARG A 151 5.99 -13.57 1.44
C ARG A 151 5.56 -12.75 0.22
N PRO A 152 5.13 -13.39 -0.89
CA PRO A 152 4.59 -12.68 -2.03
C PRO A 152 3.34 -11.90 -1.62
N ARG A 153 3.15 -10.72 -2.21
CA ARG A 153 1.97 -9.89 -1.99
C ARG A 153 1.38 -9.44 -3.32
N GLY A 154 0.09 -9.14 -3.36
CA GLY A 154 -0.55 -8.66 -4.57
C GLY A 154 -1.44 -7.46 -4.35
N GLN A 155 -1.69 -6.74 -5.45
CA GLN A 155 -2.58 -5.59 -5.48
C GLN A 155 -3.38 -5.57 -6.78
N PHE A 156 -4.67 -5.25 -6.72
CA PHE A 156 -5.45 -4.94 -7.91
C PHE A 156 -5.06 -3.58 -8.47
N LEU A 157 -4.79 -3.50 -9.78
CA LEU A 157 -4.45 -2.27 -10.49
C LEU A 157 -5.70 -1.58 -11.05
N ILE A 158 -6.74 -1.46 -10.23
CA ILE A 158 -7.97 -0.75 -10.59
C ILE A 158 -7.71 0.75 -10.46
N ARG A 159 -7.94 1.49 -11.55
CA ARG A 159 -7.79 2.95 -11.56
C ARG A 159 -9.13 3.60 -11.28
N THR A 160 -9.16 4.46 -10.28
CA THR A 160 -10.35 5.22 -9.88
C THR A 160 -10.04 6.72 -9.93
N LYS A 161 -11.00 7.52 -10.38
CA LYS A 161 -10.92 8.99 -10.39
C LYS A 161 -12.19 9.56 -9.75
N ALA A 162 -12.02 10.39 -8.73
CA ALA A 162 -13.13 11.05 -8.02
C ALA A 162 -14.26 10.12 -7.51
N GLY A 163 -13.90 8.89 -7.08
CA GLY A 163 -14.89 7.91 -6.59
C GLY A 163 -15.60 7.12 -7.68
N HIS A 164 -15.19 7.28 -8.94
CA HIS A 164 -15.64 6.51 -10.09
C HIS A 164 -14.48 5.70 -10.69
N LEU A 165 -14.78 4.70 -11.53
CA LEU A 165 -13.76 4.04 -12.36
C LEU A 165 -13.23 5.01 -13.43
N ASP A 166 -11.92 4.96 -13.67
CA ASP A 166 -11.30 5.72 -14.74
C ASP A 166 -11.78 5.18 -16.11
N GLU A 167 -12.28 6.06 -16.98
CA GLU A 167 -12.76 5.68 -18.32
C GLU A 167 -11.69 4.97 -19.14
N ASN A 168 -10.42 5.36 -18.99
CA ASN A 168 -9.30 4.69 -19.65
C ASN A 168 -9.16 3.23 -19.19
N PHE A 169 -9.42 2.97 -17.92
CA PHE A 169 -9.38 1.63 -17.35
C PHE A 169 -10.57 0.79 -17.82
N VAL A 170 -11.77 1.39 -17.89
CA VAL A 170 -12.95 0.73 -18.47
C VAL A 170 -12.69 0.34 -19.92
N ASN A 171 -12.11 1.24 -20.73
CA ASN A 171 -11.77 0.96 -22.12
C ASN A 171 -10.71 -0.14 -22.25
N GLN A 172 -9.72 -0.19 -21.34
CA GLN A 172 -8.72 -1.27 -21.30
C GLN A 172 -9.34 -2.63 -20.96
N LEU A 173 -10.38 -2.67 -20.14
CA LEU A 173 -11.11 -3.90 -19.83
C LEU A 173 -11.98 -4.35 -21.01
N LYS A 174 -12.63 -3.41 -21.72
CA LYS A 174 -13.51 -3.72 -22.86
C LYS A 174 -12.75 -4.16 -24.12
N ASN A 175 -11.52 -3.68 -24.30
CA ASN A 175 -10.70 -3.96 -25.49
C ASN A 175 -9.76 -5.18 -25.32
N LYS A 176 -9.92 -5.97 -24.26
CA LYS A 176 -9.15 -7.19 -23.96
C LYS A 176 -10.04 -8.41 -24.02
#